data_AF-A0A933EQY4-F1
#
_entry.id   AF-A0A933EQY4-F1
#
_cell.length_a   1.000
_cell.length_b   1.000
_cell.length_c   1.000
_cell.angle_alpha   90.00
_cell.angle_beta   90.00
_cell.angle_gamma   90.00
#
_symmetry.space_group_name_H-M   'P 1'
#
loop_
_entity.id
_entity.type
_entity.pdbx_description
1 polymer ?
#
loop_
_entity_poly.entity_id
_entity_poly.type
_entity_poly.pdbx_seq_one_letter_code
_entity_poly.pdbx_strand_id
1 'polypeptide(L)'
;MQDIEFVKREKIDPATNRRYDEVVVLRGGHEVAALPEADRLERALALPLEEARWIATHFKEIMGREPTPDQREFWRAVTDYALHIRTLLDEHASRDQKAD
;
A
#
# COMPACT_ATOMS: atom_id res chain seq x y z
N MET A 1 -15.86 3.96 1.45
CA MET A 1 -14.49 3.42 1.53
C MET A 1 -13.69 4.44 2.30
N GLN A 2 -12.92 4.06 3.32
CA GLN A 2 -12.12 5.03 4.08
C GLN A 2 -10.95 5.50 3.21
N ASP A 3 -10.60 6.78 3.27
CA ASP A 3 -9.44 7.32 2.56
C ASP A 3 -8.17 6.62 3.04
N ILE A 4 -7.36 6.17 2.09
CA ILE A 4 -6.07 5.51 2.33
C ILE A 4 -4.99 6.44 1.80
N GLU A 5 -4.06 6.79 2.67
CA GLU A 5 -2.91 7.62 2.31
C GLU A 5 -1.61 6.91 2.68
N PHE A 6 -0.60 7.12 1.84
CA PHE A 6 0.75 6.60 2.08
C PHE A 6 1.70 7.78 2.25
N VAL A 7 2.30 7.90 3.43
CA VAL A 7 3.18 9.01 3.77
C VAL A 7 4.61 8.50 3.94
N LYS A 8 5.52 8.99 3.10
CA LYS A 8 6.97 8.76 3.28
C LYS A 8 7.50 9.71 4.34
N ARG A 9 8.20 9.20 5.36
CA ARG A 9 8.87 10.03 6.38
C ARG A 9 10.27 9.48 6.70
N GLU A 10 11.24 10.37 6.91
CA GLU A 10 12.55 10.01 7.43
C GLU A 10 12.45 9.80 8.95
N LYS A 11 13.01 8.70 9.45
CA LYS A 11 13.09 8.40 10.87
C LYS A 11 14.52 8.10 11.28
N ILE A 12 14.85 8.48 12.51
CA ILE A 12 16.14 8.18 13.12
C ILE A 12 15.93 7.03 14.10
N ASP A 13 16.64 5.93 13.90
CA ASP A 13 16.71 4.86 14.88
C ASP A 13 17.47 5.38 16.12
N PRO A 14 16.83 5.48 17.30
CA PRO A 14 17.47 6.00 18.50
C PRO A 14 18.57 5.06 19.04
N ALA A 15 18.54 3.77 18.70
CA ALA A 15 19.53 2.79 19.15
C ALA A 15 20.81 2.82 18.31
N THR A 16 20.69 3.08 17.00
CA THR A 16 21.83 3.07 16.07
C THR A 16 22.21 4.45 15.54
N ASN A 17 21.42 5.48 15.83
CA ASN A 17 21.49 6.84 15.29
C ASN A 17 21.50 6.89 13.74
N ARG A 18 20.95 5.86 13.09
CA ARG A 18 20.86 5.77 11.64
C ARG A 18 19.54 6.33 11.15
N ARG A 19 19.62 7.12 10.08
CA ARG A 19 18.45 7.58 9.33
C ARG A 19 17.98 6.49 8.40
N TYR A 20 16.67 6.31 8.33
CA TYR A 20 16.03 5.42 7.37
C TYR A 20 14.68 5.99 6.97
N ASP A 21 14.27 5.71 5.74
CA ASP A 21 12.94 6.07 5.27
C ASP A 21 11.93 5.00 5.66
N GLU A 22 10.77 5.45 6.13
CA GLU A 22 9.61 4.61 6.37
C GLU A 22 8.40 5.12 5.63
N VAL A 23 7.48 4.19 5.35
CA VAL A 23 6.17 4.48 4.82
C VAL A 23 5.14 4.20 5.90
N VAL A 24 4.34 5.22 6.15
CA VAL A 24 3.20 5.16 7.04
C VAL A 24 1.94 5.01 6.21
N VAL A 25 1.11 4.04 6.59
CA VAL A 25 -0.23 3.87 6.04
C VAL A 25 -1.20 4.58 6.97
N LEU A 26 -1.92 5.56 6.43
CA LEU A 26 -3.02 6.22 7.12
C LEU A 26 -4.35 5.70 6.57
N ARG A 27 -5.29 5.37 7.46
CA ARG A 27 -6.66 5.01 7.09
C ARG A 27 -7.62 5.91 7.85
N GLY A 28 -8.38 6.74 7.11
CA GLY A 28 -9.24 7.76 7.71
C GLY A 28 -8.47 8.73 8.61
N GLY A 29 -7.23 9.07 8.24
CA GLY A 29 -6.35 9.96 9.01
C GLY A 29 -5.61 9.32 10.20
N HIS A 30 -5.79 8.01 10.44
CA HIS A 30 -5.12 7.30 11.53
C HIS A 30 -4.00 6.40 11.02
N GLU A 31 -2.84 6.46 11.68
CA GLU A 31 -1.71 5.55 11.43
C GLU A 31 -2.09 4.11 11.79
N VAL A 32 -2.07 3.23 10.79
CA VAL A 32 -2.43 1.80 10.93
C VAL A 32 -1.27 0.86 10.63
N ALA A 33 -0.22 1.33 9.95
CA ALA A 33 1.01 0.59 9.72
C ALA A 33 2.19 1.53 9.48
N ALA A 34 3.39 1.13 9.89
CA ALA A 34 4.63 1.79 9.53
C ALA A 34 5.67 0.76 9.08
N LEU A 35 6.20 0.91 7.87
CA LEU A 35 7.19 -0.02 7.32
C LEU A 35 8.49 0.69 6.95
N PRO A 36 9.64 0.13 7.33
CA PRO A 36 10.91 0.59 6.79
C PRO A 36 10.99 0.32 5.28
N GLU A 37 11.87 1.03 4.58
CA GLU A 37 12.16 0.86 3.14
C GLU A 37 11.09 1.46 2.22
N ALA A 38 10.86 2.77 2.38
CA ALA A 38 9.89 3.56 1.62
C ALA A 38 10.00 3.43 0.09
N ASP A 39 11.17 3.10 -0.45
CA ASP A 39 11.39 2.85 -1.88
C ASP A 39 10.55 1.69 -2.43
N ARG A 40 10.11 0.76 -1.58
CA ARG A 40 9.25 -0.35 -1.99
C ARG A 40 7.80 0.05 -2.19
N LEU A 41 7.36 1.20 -1.66
CA LEU A 41 5.98 1.66 -1.81
C LEU A 41 5.65 1.96 -3.27
N GLU A 42 6.48 2.72 -3.97
CA GLU A 42 6.19 3.09 -5.37
C GLU A 42 6.07 1.86 -6.25
N ARG A 43 6.93 0.87 -6.03
CA ARG A 43 6.86 -0.42 -6.72
C ARG A 43 5.57 -1.16 -6.38
N ALA A 44 5.19 -1.20 -5.10
CA ALA A 44 3.97 -1.86 -4.65
C ALA A 44 2.70 -1.19 -5.21
N LEU A 45 2.66 0.14 -5.28
CA LEU A 45 1.54 0.90 -5.84
C LEU A 45 1.45 0.79 -7.37
N ALA A 46 2.56 0.50 -8.04
CA ALA A 46 2.60 0.27 -9.48
C ALA A 46 2.16 -1.15 -9.88
N LEU A 47 1.98 -2.07 -8.92
CA LEU A 47 1.57 -3.44 -9.21
C LEU A 47 0.11 -3.49 -9.69
N PRO A 48 -0.21 -4.36 -10.66
CA PRO A 48 -1.58 -4.74 -10.93
C PRO A 48 -2.28 -5.25 -9.67
N LEU A 49 -3.59 -4.95 -9.51
CA LEU A 49 -4.38 -5.39 -8.36
C LEU A 49 -4.26 -6.89 -8.09
N GLU A 50 -4.28 -7.71 -9.14
CA GLU A 50 -4.18 -9.17 -9.02
C GLU A 50 -2.84 -9.60 -8.46
N GLU A 51 -1.75 -8.95 -8.89
CA GLU A 51 -0.40 -9.23 -8.42
C GLU A 51 -0.23 -8.79 -6.96
N ALA A 52 -0.70 -7.60 -6.60
CA ALA A 52 -0.71 -7.14 -5.21
C ALA A 52 -1.50 -8.08 -4.29
N ARG A 53 -2.66 -8.58 -4.73
CA ARG A 53 -3.46 -9.58 -4.00
C ARG A 53 -2.73 -10.92 -3.88
N TRP A 54 -2.07 -11.35 -4.95
CA TRP A 54 -1.33 -12.60 -4.95
C TRP A 54 -0.18 -12.54 -3.93
N ILE A 55 0.58 -11.45 -3.91
CA ILE A 55 1.66 -11.25 -2.93
C ILE A 55 1.12 -11.17 -1.51
N ALA A 56 0.02 -10.44 -1.28
CA ALA A 56 -0.62 -10.35 0.03
C ALA A 56 -1.04 -11.73 0.56
N THR A 57 -1.53 -12.60 -0.33
CA THR A 57 -2.02 -13.95 0.00
C THR A 57 -0.88 -14.95 0.21
N HIS A 58 0.15 -14.90 -0.65
CA HIS A 58 1.26 -15.85 -0.64
C HIS A 58 2.52 -15.30 0.04
N PHE A 59 2.38 -14.26 0.87
CA PHE A 59 3.50 -13.58 1.52
C PHE A 59 4.43 -14.58 2.22
N LYS A 60 3.86 -15.57 2.92
CA LYS A 60 4.62 -16.60 3.63
C LYS A 60 5.51 -17.42 2.70
N GLU A 61 5.01 -17.77 1.53
CA GLU A 61 5.74 -18.57 0.54
C GLU A 61 6.84 -17.75 -0.12
N ILE A 62 6.57 -16.48 -0.40
CA ILE A 62 7.52 -15.54 -1.01
C ILE A 62 8.67 -15.20 -0.05
N MET A 63 8.34 -14.91 1.21
CA MET A 63 9.28 -14.38 2.20
C MET A 63 9.81 -15.45 3.15
N GLY A 64 9.29 -16.68 3.10
CA GLY A 64 9.65 -17.78 4.00
C GLY A 64 9.25 -17.56 5.47
N ARG A 65 8.41 -16.56 5.75
CA ARG A 65 7.99 -16.18 7.10
C ARG A 65 6.61 -15.54 7.10
N GLU A 66 5.93 -15.57 8.25
CA GLU A 66 4.67 -14.84 8.42
C GLU A 66 4.87 -13.32 8.25
N PRO A 67 3.90 -12.61 7.66
CA PRO A 67 3.91 -11.15 7.65
C PRO A 67 3.75 -10.61 9.07
N THR A 68 4.46 -9.52 9.37
CA THR A 68 4.20 -8.75 10.59
C THR A 68 2.82 -8.06 10.50
N PRO A 69 2.24 -7.60 11.62
CA PRO A 69 0.99 -6.84 11.59
C PRO A 69 1.04 -5.65 10.63
N ASP A 70 2.12 -4.87 10.66
CA ASP A 70 2.32 -3.73 9.74
C ASP A 70 2.37 -4.19 8.28
N GLN A 71 3.08 -5.28 7.98
CA GLN A 71 3.15 -5.82 6.63
C GLN A 71 1.80 -6.30 6.11
N ARG A 72 0.98 -6.90 6.99
CA ARG A 72 -0.37 -7.33 6.63
C ARG A 72 -1.25 -6.11 6.32
N GLU A 73 -1.24 -5.10 7.17
CA GLU A 73 -2.03 -3.88 6.95
C GLU A 73 -1.53 -3.08 5.74
N PHE A 74 -0.23 -3.07 5.47
CA PHE A 74 0.33 -2.45 4.27
C PHE A 74 -0.15 -3.11 2.99
N TRP A 75 -0.04 -4.43 2.87
CA TRP A 75 -0.50 -5.13 1.67
C TRP A 75 -2.00 -5.00 1.48
N ARG A 76 -2.77 -5.00 2.58
CA ARG A 76 -4.20 -4.69 2.55
C ARG A 76 -4.46 -3.29 2.00
N ALA A 77 -3.77 -2.28 2.50
CA ALA A 77 -3.92 -0.91 2.03
C ALA A 77 -3.53 -0.74 0.56
N VAL A 78 -2.46 -1.40 0.09
CA VAL A 78 -2.06 -1.40 -1.32
C VAL A 78 -3.18 -2.01 -2.19
N THR A 79 -3.76 -3.14 -1.78
CA THR A 79 -4.86 -3.76 -2.53
C THR A 79 -6.14 -2.94 -2.53
N ASP A 80 -6.47 -2.31 -1.40
CA ASP A 80 -7.65 -1.44 -1.28
C ASP A 80 -7.47 -0.18 -2.15
N TYR A 81 -6.26 0.40 -2.16
CA TYR A 81 -5.91 1.53 -3.02
C TYR A 81 -5.99 1.19 -4.51
N ALA A 82 -5.39 0.07 -4.93
CA ALA A 82 -5.42 -0.36 -6.33
C ALA A 82 -6.86 -0.67 -6.80
N LEU A 83 -7.70 -1.22 -5.92
CA LEU A 83 -9.12 -1.41 -6.21
C LEU A 83 -9.84 -0.06 -6.39
N HIS A 84 -9.58 0.91 -5.52
CA HIS A 84 -10.17 2.24 -5.62
C HIS A 84 -9.82 2.92 -6.95
N ILE A 85 -8.54 2.93 -7.33
CA ILE A 85 -8.08 3.49 -8.60
C ILE A 85 -8.77 2.80 -9.78
N ARG A 86 -8.87 1.46 -9.76
CA ARG A 86 -9.59 0.72 -10.81
C ARG A 86 -11.07 1.13 -10.89
N THR A 87 -11.76 1.23 -9.76
CA THR A 87 -13.16 1.68 -9.72
C THR A 87 -13.31 3.08 -10.31
N LEU A 88 -12.44 4.03 -9.95
CA LEU A 88 -12.47 5.38 -10.51
C LEU A 88 -12.26 5.39 -12.04
N LEU A 89 -11.35 4.56 -12.54
CA LEU A 89 -11.11 4.42 -13.99
C LEU A 89 -12.31 3.81 -14.72
N ASP A 90 -12.93 2.77 -14.16
CA ASP A 90 -14.14 2.13 -14.72
C ASP A 90 -15.34 3.09 -14.73
N GLU A 91 -15.51 3.91 -13.68
CA GLU A 91 -16.54 4.95 -13.60
C GLU A 91 -16.32 6.06 -14.63
N HIS A 92 -15.05 6.44 -14.88
CA HIS A 92 -14.71 7.43 -15.89
C HIS A 92 -14.96 6.91 -17.31
N ALA A 93 -14.52 5.68 -17.62
CA ALA A 93 -14.75 5.04 -18.91
C ALA A 93 -16.24 4.87 -19.24
N SER A 94 -17.07 4.62 -18.22
CA SER A 94 -18.53 4.49 -18.36
C SER A 94 -19.26 5.83 -18.58
N ARG A 95 -18.64 6.97 -18.21
CA ARG A 95 -19.20 8.31 -18.43
C ARG A 95 -18.99 8.78 -19.87
N ASP A 96 -17.84 8.50 -20.47
CA ASP A 96 -17.55 8.84 -21.87
C ASP A 96 -18.45 8.09 -22.86
N GLN A 97 -18.81 6.83 -22.58
CA GLN A 97 -19.70 6.04 -23.45
C GLN A 97 -21.17 6.48 -23.46
N LYS A 98 -21.59 7.38 -22.56
CA LYS A 98 -22.98 7.90 -22.51
C LYS A 98 -23.13 9.29 -23.11
N ALA A 99 -22.05 9.87 -23.64
CA ALA A 99 -22.04 11.21 -24.22
C ALA A 99 -22.17 11.21 -25.76
N ASP A 100 -22.38 10.05 -26.38
CA ASP A 100 -22.55 9.87 -27.84
C ASP A 100 -24.01 9.50 -28.20
#